data_AF-A0A380DI59-F1
#
_entry.id   AF-A0A380DI59-F1
#
_cell.length_a   1.000
_cell.length_b   1.000
_cell.length_c   1.000
_cell.angle_alpha   90.00
_cell.angle_beta   90.00
_cell.angle_gamma   90.00
#
_symmetry.space_group_name_H-M   'P 1'
#
loop_
_entity.id
_entity.type
_entity.pdbx_description
1 polymer ?
#
loop_
_entity_poly.entity_id
_entity_poly.type
_entity_poly.pdbx_seq_one_letter_code
_entity_poly.pdbx_strand_id
1 'polypeptide(L)'
;MNYYTYIPREYNVSEKVFDDLWMDLYRLFKKLRNAFKEEGHEPWTSCEFDFTSEGKLKVSFDYIDWINTEFDQLGRENYYMYKKFGVIPEMEYEMEEVKEIEQYIKEQEEAEL
;
A
#
# COMPACT_ATOMS: atom_id res chain seq x y z
N MET A 1 -10.90 -6.34 -8.11
CA MET A 1 -10.20 -7.62 -7.85
C MET A 1 -8.73 -7.36 -8.16
N ASN A 2 -7.83 -7.59 -7.20
CA ASN A 2 -6.42 -7.24 -7.34
C ASN A 2 -5.71 -8.10 -8.40
N TYR A 3 -4.80 -7.52 -9.19
CA TYR A 3 -4.10 -8.22 -10.28
C TYR A 3 -3.49 -9.57 -9.85
N TYR A 4 -2.93 -9.65 -8.64
CA TYR A 4 -2.28 -10.87 -8.15
C TYR A 4 -3.23 -12.05 -7.95
N THR A 5 -4.54 -11.84 -7.78
CA THR A 5 -5.48 -12.94 -7.51
C THR A 5 -5.69 -13.83 -8.74
N TYR A 6 -5.25 -13.40 -9.92
CA TYR A 6 -5.29 -14.19 -11.14
C TYR A 6 -4.11 -15.16 -11.30
N ILE A 7 -3.06 -15.02 -10.48
CA ILE A 7 -1.84 -15.84 -10.58
C ILE A 7 -2.13 -17.35 -10.58
N PRO A 8 -2.96 -17.90 -9.66
CA PRO A 8 -3.28 -19.34 -9.67
C PRO A 8 -3.81 -19.82 -11.02
N ARG A 9 -4.71 -19.04 -11.62
CA ARG A 9 -5.37 -19.36 -12.88
C ARG A 9 -4.44 -19.17 -14.08
N GLU A 10 -3.75 -18.05 -14.17
CA GLU A 10 -2.94 -17.68 -15.35
C GLU A 10 -1.67 -18.53 -15.47
N TYR A 11 -1.07 -18.90 -14.34
CA TYR A 11 0.18 -19.65 -14.30
C TYR A 11 0.00 -21.10 -13.86
N ASN A 12 -1.25 -21.56 -13.73
CA ASN A 12 -1.60 -22.92 -13.28
C ASN A 12 -0.90 -23.29 -11.95
N VAL A 13 -0.89 -22.34 -11.01
CA VAL A 13 -0.36 -22.52 -9.66
C VAL A 13 -1.52 -22.97 -8.76
N SER A 14 -1.25 -23.88 -7.83
CA SER A 14 -2.25 -24.31 -6.84
C SER A 14 -2.73 -23.12 -6.00
N GLU A 15 -4.04 -22.92 -5.91
CA GLU A 15 -4.65 -21.90 -5.04
C GLU A 15 -4.16 -22.02 -3.60
N LYS A 16 -4.07 -23.25 -3.08
CA LYS A 16 -3.54 -23.51 -1.74
C LYS A 16 -2.10 -22.99 -1.57
N VAL A 17 -1.23 -23.25 -2.55
CA VAL A 17 0.17 -22.79 -2.50
C VAL A 17 0.22 -21.26 -2.54
N PHE A 18 -0.63 -20.64 -3.37
CA PHE A 18 -0.74 -19.19 -3.44
C PHE A 18 -1.19 -18.59 -2.09
N ASP A 19 -2.26 -19.14 -1.51
CA ASP A 19 -2.82 -18.67 -0.23
C ASP A 19 -1.82 -18.83 0.93
N ASP A 20 -1.11 -19.97 1.00
CA ASP A 20 -0.09 -20.22 2.01
C ASP A 20 1.04 -19.16 1.93
N LEU A 21 1.54 -18.89 0.72
CA LEU A 21 2.57 -17.86 0.49
C LEU A 21 2.07 -16.45 0.77
N TRP A 22 0.84 -16.13 0.40
CA TRP A 22 0.23 -14.83 0.67
C TRP A 22 0.06 -14.59 2.18
N MET A 23 -0.38 -15.60 2.92
CA MET A 23 -0.49 -15.54 4.38
C MET A 23 0.88 -15.40 5.06
N ASP A 24 1.90 -16.09 4.56
CA ASP A 24 3.26 -15.96 5.08
C ASP A 24 3.84 -14.57 4.80
N LEU A 25 3.60 -14.00 3.61
CA LEU A 25 3.98 -12.62 3.31
C LEU A 25 3.32 -11.62 4.26
N TYR A 26 2.02 -11.76 4.51
CA TYR A 26 1.29 -10.94 5.49
C TYR A 26 1.90 -11.03 6.90
N ARG A 27 2.25 -12.24 7.34
CA ARG A 27 2.92 -12.46 8.64
C ARG A 27 4.30 -11.80 8.68
N LEU A 28 5.06 -11.82 7.60
CA LEU A 28 6.36 -11.16 7.50
C LEU A 28 6.24 -9.64 7.63
N PHE A 29 5.27 -9.01 6.96
CA PHE A 29 5.01 -7.57 7.12
C PHE A 29 4.60 -7.22 8.56
N LYS A 30 3.78 -8.06 9.22
CA LYS A 30 3.46 -7.87 10.64
C LYS A 30 4.69 -7.94 11.53
N LYS A 31 5.59 -8.91 11.30
CA LYS A 31 6.85 -9.02 12.04
C LYS A 31 7.74 -7.80 11.82
N LEU A 32 7.87 -7.34 10.57
CA LEU A 32 8.61 -6.13 10.24
C LEU A 32 8.06 -4.90 10.96
N ARG A 33 6.74 -4.70 10.95
CA ARG A 33 6.10 -3.59 11.66
C ARG A 33 6.32 -3.65 13.18
N ASN A 34 6.31 -4.85 13.75
CA ASN A 34 6.56 -5.02 15.19
C ASN A 34 8.02 -4.75 15.56
N ALA A 35 8.98 -5.10 14.70
CA ALA A 35 10.39 -4.81 14.94
C ALA A 35 10.64 -3.30 15.10
N PHE A 36 9.96 -2.44 14.33
CA PHE A 36 10.03 -0.98 14.52
C PHE A 36 9.60 -0.58 15.93
N LYS A 37 8.49 -1.14 16.43
CA LYS A 37 7.98 -0.85 17.79
C LYS A 37 8.95 -1.31 18.88
N GLU A 38 9.52 -2.50 18.71
CA GLU A 38 10.47 -3.09 19.67
C GLU A 38 11.74 -2.25 19.79
N GLU A 39 12.18 -1.64 18.69
CA GLU A 39 13.31 -0.69 18.65
C GLU A 39 12.92 0.74 19.01
N GLY A 40 11.69 0.98 19.47
CA GLY A 40 11.21 2.30 19.91
C GLY A 40 10.88 3.27 18.77
N HIS A 41 10.79 2.79 17.52
CA HIS A 41 10.32 3.57 16.39
C HIS A 41 8.80 3.56 16.29
N GLU A 42 8.25 4.65 15.74
CA GLU A 42 6.85 4.70 15.39
C GLU A 42 6.53 3.66 14.31
N PRO A 43 5.43 2.90 14.43
CA PRO A 43 5.09 1.88 13.47
C PRO A 43 4.42 2.50 12.24
N TRP A 44 5.11 2.44 11.09
CA TRP A 44 4.59 2.85 9.78
C TRP A 44 3.17 2.37 9.49
N THR A 45 2.44 3.16 8.69
CA THR A 45 1.05 2.88 8.28
C THR A 45 1.00 2.22 6.90
N SER A 46 1.94 2.55 6.02
CA SER A 46 2.17 1.83 4.76
C SER A 46 3.67 1.67 4.46
N CYS A 47 4.01 0.72 3.61
CA CYS A 47 5.38 0.49 3.16
C CYS A 47 5.39 -0.02 1.72
N GLU A 48 6.45 0.31 0.99
CA GLU A 48 6.62 -0.10 -0.40
C GLU A 48 8.00 -0.73 -0.60
N PHE A 49 8.02 -1.81 -1.39
CA PHE A 49 9.21 -2.59 -1.73
C PHE A 49 9.33 -2.62 -3.25
N ASP A 50 10.16 -1.75 -3.80
CA ASP A 50 10.50 -1.72 -5.22
C ASP A 50 11.76 -2.56 -5.45
N PHE A 51 11.68 -3.59 -6.28
CA PHE A 51 12.85 -4.41 -6.60
C PHE A 51 12.92 -4.82 -8.07
N THR A 52 14.15 -5.05 -8.55
CA THR A 52 14.41 -5.53 -9.92
C THR A 52 15.00 -6.94 -9.90
N SER A 53 14.97 -7.62 -11.06
CA SER A 53 15.62 -8.92 -11.24
C SER A 53 17.15 -8.89 -11.03
N GLU A 54 17.76 -7.71 -11.09
CA GLU A 54 19.19 -7.50 -10.78
C GLU A 54 19.47 -7.47 -9.26
N GLY A 55 18.45 -7.57 -8.41
CA GLY A 55 18.58 -7.55 -6.95
C GLY A 55 18.69 -6.16 -6.34
N LYS A 56 18.43 -5.09 -7.09
CA LYS A 56 18.31 -3.75 -6.52
C LYS A 56 16.99 -3.66 -5.76
N LEU A 57 17.05 -3.37 -4.47
CA LEU A 57 15.89 -3.18 -3.59
C LEU A 57 15.87 -1.75 -3.08
N LYS A 58 14.71 -1.09 -3.21
CA LYS A 58 14.38 0.17 -2.57
C LYS A 58 13.17 -0.06 -1.67
N VAL A 59 13.29 0.38 -0.42
CA VAL A 59 12.20 0.28 0.56
C VAL A 59 11.85 1.69 1.02
N SER A 60 10.57 1.99 1.09
CA SER A 60 10.04 3.21 1.70
C SER A 60 8.98 2.84 2.74
N PHE A 61 8.90 3.67 3.78
CA PHE A 61 7.91 3.61 4.83
C PHE A 61 7.22 4.96 4.89
N ASP A 62 5.92 4.93 5.11
CA ASP A 62 5.07 6.11 5.12
C ASP A 62 4.16 6.04 6.36
N TYR A 63 3.74 7.21 6.83
CA TYR A 63 3.07 7.45 8.09
C TYR A 63 1.75 8.22 7.91
N ILE A 64 1.20 8.26 6.69
CA ILE A 64 -0.14 8.81 6.45
C ILE A 64 -1.15 8.14 7.39
N ASP A 65 -1.91 8.95 8.12
CA ASP A 65 -2.84 8.48 9.14
C ASP A 65 -4.18 8.02 8.56
N TRP A 66 -4.11 6.93 7.80
CA TRP A 66 -5.27 6.29 7.19
C TRP A 66 -6.34 5.81 8.17
N ILE A 67 -6.06 5.80 9.49
CA ILE A 67 -7.02 5.36 10.51
C ILE A 67 -8.03 6.48 10.80
N ASN A 68 -7.56 7.73 10.78
CA ASN A 68 -8.39 8.90 11.05
C ASN A 68 -9.01 9.53 9.78
N THR A 69 -8.86 8.86 8.63
CA THR A 69 -9.51 9.26 7.37
C THR A 69 -10.79 8.46 7.11
N GLU A 70 -11.76 9.07 6.44
CA GLU A 70 -12.96 8.37 5.94
C GLU A 70 -12.73 7.62 4.61
N PHE A 71 -11.56 7.77 3.99
CA PHE A 71 -11.22 7.13 2.72
C PHE A 71 -11.19 5.61 2.83
N ASP A 72 -11.96 4.96 1.97
CA ASP A 72 -12.08 3.51 1.93
C ASP A 72 -10.88 2.86 1.24
N GLN A 73 -10.95 1.54 1.04
CA GLN A 73 -9.88 0.81 0.36
C GLN A 73 -9.73 1.23 -1.11
N LEU A 74 -10.84 1.51 -1.80
CA LEU A 74 -10.82 1.86 -3.22
C LEU A 74 -10.21 3.26 -3.42
N GLY A 75 -10.55 4.22 -2.58
CA GLY A 75 -9.96 5.56 -2.60
C GLY A 75 -8.44 5.52 -2.41
N ARG A 76 -7.95 4.70 -1.47
CA ARG A 76 -6.51 4.48 -1.25
C ARG A 76 -5.82 3.81 -2.43
N GLU A 77 -6.47 2.82 -3.05
CA GLU A 77 -5.96 2.15 -4.25
C GLU A 77 -5.88 3.13 -5.43
N ASN A 78 -6.92 3.95 -5.65
CA ASN A 78 -6.97 4.98 -6.68
C ASN A 78 -5.88 6.04 -6.47
N TYR A 79 -5.70 6.53 -5.24
CA TYR A 79 -4.64 7.47 -4.89
C TYR A 79 -3.25 6.87 -5.15
N TYR A 80 -3.02 5.61 -4.76
CA TYR A 80 -1.74 4.95 -5.01
C TYR A 80 -1.47 4.80 -6.51
N MET A 81 -2.47 4.39 -7.30
CA MET A 81 -2.35 4.25 -8.75
C MET A 81 -2.05 5.60 -9.43
N TYR A 82 -2.69 6.67 -8.98
CA TYR A 82 -2.41 8.03 -9.42
C TYR A 82 -0.99 8.47 -9.05
N LYS A 83 -0.60 8.39 -7.77
CA LYS A 83 0.71 8.82 -7.27
C LYS A 83 1.86 8.06 -7.90
N LYS A 84 1.75 6.73 -7.99
CA LYS A 84 2.84 5.85 -8.42
C LYS A 84 2.94 5.72 -9.93
N PHE A 85 1.81 5.63 -10.62
CA PHE A 85 1.76 5.28 -12.05
C PHE A 85 1.15 6.37 -12.93
N GLY A 86 0.64 7.47 -12.37
CA GLY A 86 -0.04 8.53 -13.12
C GLY A 86 -1.37 8.09 -13.71
N VAL A 87 -1.97 7.01 -13.19
CA VAL A 87 -3.26 6.50 -13.65
C VAL A 87 -4.37 7.31 -12.99
N ILE A 88 -5.15 8.00 -13.81
CA ILE A 88 -6.25 8.85 -13.35
C ILE A 88 -7.54 8.00 -13.33
N PRO A 89 -8.33 8.04 -12.25
CA PRO A 89 -9.64 7.39 -12.21
C PRO A 89 -10.57 7.85 -13.35
N GLU A 90 -11.45 6.97 -13.82
CA GLU A 90 -12.38 7.31 -14.91
C GLU A 90 -13.58 8.14 -14.42
N MET A 91 -14.02 7.88 -13.18
CA MET A 91 -15.20 8.51 -12.63
C MET A 91 -14.85 9.82 -11.90
N GLU A 92 -15.67 10.85 -12.08
CA GLU A 92 -15.44 12.17 -11.49
C GLU A 92 -15.33 12.13 -9.96
N TYR A 93 -16.20 11.37 -9.29
CA TYR A 93 -16.17 11.24 -7.83
C TYR A 93 -14.88 10.56 -7.32
N GLU A 94 -14.32 9.60 -8.08
CA GLU A 94 -13.04 8.95 -7.72
C GLU A 94 -11.87 9.91 -7.90
N MET A 95 -11.92 10.78 -8.91
CA MET A 95 -10.93 11.85 -9.09
C MET A 95 -11.02 12.90 -7.98
N GLU A 96 -12.22 13.23 -7.50
CA GLU A 96 -12.42 14.13 -6.37
C GLU A 96 -11.85 13.53 -5.08
N GLU A 97 -12.15 12.25 -4.79
CA GLU A 97 -11.62 11.54 -3.63
C GLU A 97 -10.08 11.50 -3.64
N VAL A 98 -9.43 11.27 -4.79
CA VAL A 98 -7.97 11.34 -4.91
C VAL A 98 -7.42 12.71 -4.53
N LYS A 99 -8.09 13.81 -4.91
CA LYS A 99 -7.67 15.17 -4.55
C LYS A 99 -7.88 15.45 -3.06
N GLU A 100 -8.96 14.94 -2.47
CA GLU A 100 -9.21 15.04 -1.03
C GLU A 100 -8.10 14.31 -0.24
N ILE A 101 -7.67 13.13 -0.71
CA ILE A 101 -6.54 12.40 -0.13
C ILE A 101 -5.25 13.23 -0.25
N GLU A 102 -4.95 13.82 -1.41
CA GLU A 102 -3.77 14.68 -1.58
C GLU A 102 -3.76 15.87 -0.62
N GLN A 103 -4.92 16.52 -0.47
CA GLN A 103 -5.07 17.66 0.43
C GLN A 103 -4.89 17.23 1.90
N TYR A 104 -5.49 16.10 2.30
CA TYR A 104 -5.33 15.54 3.64
C TYR A 104 -3.86 15.26 3.98
N ILE A 105 -3.13 14.63 3.06
CA ILE A 105 -1.70 14.30 3.27
C ILE A 105 -0.88 15.58 3.42
N LYS A 106 -1.15 16.59 2.59
CA LYS A 106 -0.47 17.88 2.68
C LYS A 106 -0.74 18.58 4.02
N GLU A 107 -1.98 18.56 4.49
CA GLU A 107 -2.35 19.13 5.79
C GLU A 107 -1.68 18.39 6.95
N GLN A 108 -1.57 17.07 6.86
CA GLN A 108 -0.83 16.26 7.83
C GLN A 108 0.66 16.68 7.85
N GLU A 109 1.31 16.74 6.69
CA GLU A 109 2.71 17.16 6.57
C GLU A 109 2.95 18.58 7.13
N GLU A 110 2.03 19.52 6.89
CA GLU A 110 2.11 20.88 7.41
C GLU A 110 1.91 20.95 8.94
N ALA A 111 1.11 20.05 9.53
CA ALA A 111 0.88 19.99 10.97
C ALA A 111 2.04 19.35 11.75
N GLU A 112 2.88 18.56 11.09
CA GLU A 112 4.06 17.90 11.66
C GLU A 112 5.34 18.79 11.63
N LEU A 113 5.29 19.97 10.99
CA LEU A 113 6.37 20.97 10.91
C LEU A 113 6.42 21.91 12.14
#